data_AF-A0A1X7HJY2-F1
#
_entry.id   AF-A0A1X7HJY2-F1
#
_cell.length_a   1.000
_cell.length_b   1.000
_cell.length_c   1.000
_cell.angle_alpha   90.00
_cell.angle_beta   90.00
_cell.angle_gamma   90.00
#
_symmetry.space_group_name_H-M   'P 1'
#
loop_
_entity.id
_entity.type
_entity.pdbx_description
1 polymer ?
#
loop_
_entity_poly.entity_id
_entity_poly.type
_entity_poly.pdbx_seq_one_letter_code
_entity_poly.pdbx_strand_id
1 'polypeptide(L)' 'MLVLDLFVMLLGLFVTVLAFLFLLKPDSDWVRWIKKIPEDVTLDDADLLRFRIIGLLNIGVGAALIVGSILKIFVW' A
#
# COMPACT_ATOMS: atom_id res chain seq x y z
N MET A 1 -21.08 0.30 -14.89
CA MET A 1 -19.73 -0.17 -14.52
C MET A 1 -18.84 0.95 -14.00
N LEU A 2 -18.90 2.17 -14.56
CA LEU A 2 -18.14 3.35 -14.12
C LEU A 2 -17.96 3.53 -12.59
N VAL A 3 -19.04 3.44 -11.80
CA VAL A 3 -18.97 3.61 -10.34
C VAL A 3 -18.05 2.57 -9.68
N LEU A 4 -18.10 1.32 -10.16
CA LEU A 4 -17.24 0.26 -9.68
C LEU A 4 -15.78 0.53 -10.06
N ASP A 5 -15.52 0.96 -11.29
CA ASP A 5 -14.15 1.23 -11.77
C ASP A 5 -13.51 2.42 -11.03
N LEU A 6 -14.31 3.45 -10.73
CA LEU A 6 -13.90 4.58 -9.87
C LEU A 6 -13.60 4.12 -8.44
N PHE A 7 -14.43 3.24 -7.87
CA PHE A 7 -14.18 2.67 -6.56
C PHE A 7 -12.87 1.85 -6.54
N VAL A 8 -12.63 1.03 -7.56
CA VAL A 8 -11.39 0.25 -7.69
C VAL A 8 -10.17 1.17 -7.85
N MET A 9 -10.31 2.28 -8.57
CA MET A 9 -9.24 3.27 -8.70
C MET A 9 -8.91 3.92 -7.35
N LEU A 10 -9.93 4.32 -6.58
CA LEU A 10 -9.76 4.86 -5.23
C LEU A 10 -9.12 3.83 -4.28
N LEU A 11 -9.51 2.56 -4.39
CA LEU A 11 -8.89 1.48 -3.63
C LEU A 11 -7.41 1.31 -4.00
N GLY A 12 -7.08 1.36 -5.29
CA GLY A 12 -5.69 1.31 -5.76
C GLY A 12 -4.84 2.46 -5.23
N LEU A 13 -5.38 3.68 -5.21
CA LEU A 13 -4.74 4.85 -4.60
C LEU A 13 -4.52 4.65 -3.10
N PHE A 14 -5.53 4.18 -2.38
CA PHE A 14 -5.43 3.91 -0.94
C PHE A 14 -4.35 2.85 -0.63
N VAL A 15 -4.34 1.74 -1.36
CA VAL A 15 -3.32 0.68 -1.24
C VAL A 15 -1.92 1.25 -1.51
N THR A 16 -1.78 2.10 -2.53
CA THR A 16 -0.50 2.73 -2.89
C THR A 16 0.00 3.64 -1.76
N VAL A 17 -0.87 4.47 -1.18
CA VAL A 17 -0.51 5.35 -0.05
C VAL A 17 -0.04 4.54 1.15
N LEU A 18 -0.77 3.47 1.52
CA LEU A 18 -0.35 2.58 2.61
C LEU A 18 1.01 1.93 2.29
N ALA A 19 1.18 1.45 1.05
CA ALA A 19 2.42 0.82 0.62
C ALA A 19 3.63 1.78 0.71
N PHE A 20 3.44 3.06 0.41
CA PHE A 20 4.45 4.10 0.61
C PHE A 20 4.81 4.31 2.09
N LEU A 21 3.85 4.22 3.01
CA LEU A 21 4.13 4.29 4.45
C LEU A 21 5.03 3.13 4.90
N PHE A 22 4.73 1.91 4.45
CA PHE A 22 5.57 0.72 4.70
C PHE A 22 6.97 0.84 4.09
N LEU A 23 7.11 1.52 2.94
CA LEU A 23 8.39 1.67 2.26
C LEU A 23 9.27 2.77 2.88
N LEU A 24 8.71 3.94 3.15
CA LEU A 24 9.46 5.12 3.57
C LEU A 24 9.63 5.21 5.09
N LYS A 25 8.62 4.79 5.84
CA LYS A 25 8.60 4.86 7.31
C LYS A 25 8.09 3.54 7.93
N PRO A 26 8.82 2.43 7.72
CA PRO A 26 8.42 1.10 8.21
C PRO A 26 8.28 1.01 9.74
N ASP A 27 8.94 1.89 10.50
CA ASP A 27 8.87 1.95 11.97
C ASP A 27 7.93 3.05 12.49
N SER A 28 7.08 3.63 11.64
CA SER A 28 6.11 4.62 12.11
C SER A 28 5.02 3.99 12.99
N ASP A 29 4.49 4.77 13.93
CA ASP A 29 3.39 4.35 14.83
C ASP A 29 2.18 3.80 14.06
N TRP A 30 1.91 4.34 12.86
CA TRP A 30 0.87 3.85 11.98
C TRP A 30 1.13 2.41 11.49
N VAL A 31 2.36 2.13 11.05
CA VAL A 31 2.74 0.78 10.59
C VAL A 31 2.72 -0.19 11.77
N ARG A 32 3.22 0.23 12.93
CA ARG A 32 3.16 -0.53 14.19
C ARG A 32 1.72 -0.84 14.60
N TRP A 33 0.83 0.15 14.52
CA TRP A 33 -0.59 -0.02 14.85
C TRP A 33 -1.29 -1.00 13.89
N ILE A 34 -1.06 -0.88 12.57
CA ILE A 34 -1.60 -1.81 11.56
C ILE A 34 -1.13 -3.24 11.81
N LYS A 35 0.14 -3.40 12.19
CA LYS A 35 0.76 -4.70 12.46
C LYS A 35 0.57 -5.19 13.89
N LYS A 36 -0.08 -4.41 14.75
CA LYS A 36 -0.26 -4.68 16.18
C LYS A 36 1.06 -4.96 16.90
N ILE A 37 2.10 -4.22 16.54
CA ILE A 37 3.42 -4.29 17.17
C ILE A 37 3.38 -3.41 18.43
N PRO A 38 3.72 -3.95 19.62
CA PRO A 38 3.82 -3.16 20.84
C PRO A 38 4.86 -2.04 20.75
N GLU A 39 4.63 -0.92 21.44
CA GLU A 39 5.51 0.25 21.38
C GLU A 39 6.90 -0.01 21.99
N ASP A 40 6.98 -0.92 22.95
CA ASP A 40 8.19 -1.34 23.67
C ASP A 40 9.08 -2.30 22.85
N VAL A 41 8.60 -2.78 21.70
CA VAL A 41 9.40 -3.64 20.81
C VAL A 41 10.23 -2.78 19.85
N THR A 42 11.55 -2.93 19.92
CA THR A 42 12.47 -2.45 18.88
C THR A 42 12.54 -3.44 17.74
N LEU A 43 12.24 -2.97 16.53
CA LEU A 43 12.36 -3.77 15.30
C LEU A 43 13.82 -3.91 14.90
N ASP A 44 14.20 -5.11 14.44
CA ASP A 44 15.52 -5.34 13.87
C ASP A 44 15.58 -4.89 12.39
N ASP A 45 16.79 -4.83 11.83
CA ASP A 45 17.00 -4.42 10.44
C ASP A 45 16.31 -5.35 9.42
N ALA A 46 16.16 -6.65 9.75
CA ALA A 46 15.51 -7.62 8.89
C ALA A 46 13.99 -7.41 8.83
N ASP A 47 13.36 -7.05 9.95
CA ASP A 47 11.96 -6.69 10.03
C ASP A 47 11.67 -5.38 9.26
N LEU A 48 12.54 -4.38 9.42
CA LEU A 48 12.44 -3.13 8.66
C LEU A 48 12.58 -3.38 7.15
N LEU A 49 13.53 -4.22 6.74
CA LEU A 49 13.69 -4.61 5.34
C LEU A 49 12.46 -5.37 4.81
N ARG A 50 11.89 -6.27 5.62
CA ARG A 50 10.68 -7.01 5.27
C ARG A 50 9.50 -6.06 5.04
N PHE A 51 9.32 -5.05 5.90
CA PHE A 51 8.27 -4.05 5.70
C PHE A 51 8.47 -3.23 4.43
N ARG A 52 9.71 -2.86 4.10
CA ARG A 52 10.02 -2.16 2.84
C ARG A 52 9.71 -3.01 1.61
N ILE A 53 10.07 -4.29 1.62
CA ILE A 53 9.75 -5.23 0.53
C ILE A 53 8.25 -5.37 0.36
N ILE A 54 7.50 -5.52 1.46
CA ILE A 54 6.04 -5.59 1.44
C ILE A 54 5.46 -4.28 0.87
N GLY A 55 6.00 -3.13 1.25
CA GLY A 55 5.63 -1.84 0.68
C GLY A 55 5.85 -1.81 -0.83
N LEU A 56 7.03 -2.20 -1.30
CA LEU A 56 7.36 -2.21 -2.73
C LEU A 56 6.41 -3.10 -3.55
N LEU A 57 6.10 -4.30 -3.05
CA LEU A 57 5.16 -5.22 -3.71
C LEU A 57 3.75 -4.62 -3.79
N ASN A 58 3.28 -3.99 -2.72
CA ASN A 58 1.95 -3.38 -2.67
C ASN A 58 1.85 -2.11 -3.55
N ILE A 59 2.95 -1.38 -3.78
CA ILE A 59 2.97 -0.31 -4.79
C ILE A 59 2.66 -0.88 -6.17
N GLY A 60 3.24 -2.03 -6.52
CA GLY A 60 2.96 -2.72 -7.79
C GLY A 60 1.48 -3.10 -7.93
N VAL A 61 0.88 -3.65 -6.88
CA VAL A 61 -0.55 -4.00 -6.86
C VAL A 61 -1.43 -2.76 -7.00
N GLY A 62 -1.15 -1.71 -6.23
CA GLY A 62 -1.88 -0.45 -6.30
C GLY A 62 -1.80 0.21 -7.68
N ALA A 63 -0.62 0.23 -8.29
CA ALA A 63 -0.43 0.72 -9.65
C ALA A 63 -1.22 -0.09 -10.69
N ALA A 64 -1.23 -1.43 -10.57
CA ALA A 64 -2.00 -2.29 -11.46
C ALA A 64 -3.52 -2.03 -11.37
N LEU A 65 -4.04 -1.81 -10.15
CA LEU A 65 -5.43 -1.45 -9.92
C LEU A 65 -5.78 -0.10 -10.56
N ILE A 66 -4.94 0.93 -10.36
CA ILE A 66 -5.16 2.27 -10.91
C ILE A 66 -5.14 2.23 -12.44
N VAL A 67 -4.09 1.65 -13.03
CA VAL A 67 -3.95 1.56 -14.49
C VAL A 67 -5.10 0.74 -15.09
N GLY A 68 -5.43 -0.40 -14.49
CA GLY A 68 -6.54 -1.24 -14.93
C GLY A 68 -7.88 -0.51 -14.92
N SER A 69 -8.16 0.28 -13.88
CA SER A 69 -9.38 1.11 -13.82
C SER A 69 -9.36 2.22 -14.87
N ILE A 70 -8.26 2.94 -15.04
CA ILE A 70 -8.14 4.01 -16.04
C ILE A 70 -8.42 3.47 -17.44
N LEU A 71 -7.83 2.32 -17.80
CA LEU A 71 -8.06 1.71 -19.11
C LEU A 71 -9.55 1.36 -19.33
N LYS A 72 -10.25 0.87 -18.31
CA LYS A 72 -11.69 0.56 -18.39
C LYS A 72 -12.60 1.79 -18.43
N ILE A 73 -12.15 2.93 -17.93
CA ILE A 73 -12.94 4.17 -17.91
C ILE A 73 -12.77 4.95 -19.21
N PHE A 74 -11.57 4.97 -19.77
CA PHE A 74 -11.20 5.90 -20.85
C PHE A 74 -10.94 5.24 -22.21
N VAL A 75 -10.66 3.94 -22.27
CA VAL A 75 -10.27 3.26 -23.51
C VAL A 75 -11.36 2.31 -24.01
N TRP A 76 -12.09 1.67 -23.09
CA TRP A 76 -13.20 0.76 -23.36
C TRP A 76 -14.52 1.36 -22.89
#